data_AF-A0A6G7C5F5-F1
#
_entry.id   AF-A0A6G7C5F5-F1
#
_cell.length_a   1.000
_cell.length_b   1.000
_cell.length_c   1.000
_cell.angle_alpha   90.00
_cell.angle_beta   90.00
_cell.angle_gamma   90.00
#
_symmetry.space_group_name_H-M   'P 1'
#
loop_
_entity.id
_entity.type
_entity.pdbx_description
1 polymer ?
#
loop_
_entity_poly.entity_id
_entity_poly.type
_entity_poly.pdbx_seq_one_letter_code
_entity_poly.pdbx_strand_id
1 'polypeptide(L)'
;MVLAIFAVACNSKKENGVPVVNLEALSAIPLDHSIDALAKGQEFIDVTLPPNARIDELSQKELGLLKAAAYRFYHHVSLADNQYQVDIKDPKSLYISDQVVKAYEQAIQNTNHFADSMAKAGQAIQLPAVNEEYLNKLLK
;
A
#
# COMPACT_ATOMS: atom_id res chain seq x y z
N MET A 1 -28.23 24.91 37.49
CA MET A 1 -28.09 23.64 36.74
C MET A 1 -26.89 23.77 35.85
N VAL A 2 -25.77 23.14 36.21
CA VAL A 2 -24.52 23.16 35.43
C VAL A 2 -24.61 22.01 34.42
N LEU A 3 -24.77 22.33 33.15
CA LEU A 3 -24.78 21.34 32.08
C LEU A 3 -23.33 21.04 31.70
N ALA A 4 -22.80 19.92 32.22
CA ALA A 4 -21.47 19.44 31.90
C ALA A 4 -21.43 18.93 30.45
N ILE A 5 -20.57 19.54 29.64
CA ILE A 5 -20.27 19.12 28.28
C ILE A 5 -19.37 17.89 28.37
N PHE A 6 -19.89 16.71 28.04
CA PHE A 6 -19.07 15.52 27.83
C PHE A 6 -18.34 15.68 26.49
N ALA A 7 -17.10 16.15 26.57
CA ALA A 7 -16.14 15.97 25.49
C ALA A 7 -15.82 14.47 25.38
N VAL A 8 -16.48 13.79 24.45
CA VAL A 8 -16.04 12.47 23.98
C VAL A 8 -14.73 12.71 23.24
N ALA A 9 -13.62 12.57 23.96
CA ALA A 9 -12.31 12.44 23.36
C ALA A 9 -12.32 11.17 22.51
N CYS A 10 -12.48 11.32 21.19
CA CYS A 10 -12.17 10.28 20.23
C CYS A 10 -10.67 10.00 20.35
N ASN A 11 -10.34 9.03 21.19
CA ASN A 11 -9.00 8.50 21.31
C ASN A 11 -8.75 7.62 20.08
N SER A 12 -8.44 8.24 18.94
CA SER A 12 -7.99 7.53 17.75
C SER A 12 -6.65 6.87 18.09
N LYS A 13 -6.71 5.58 18.42
CA LYS A 13 -5.55 4.70 18.49
C LYS A 13 -4.69 4.97 17.26
N LYS A 14 -3.44 5.37 17.49
CA LYS A 14 -2.41 5.39 16.45
C LYS A 14 -2.13 3.93 16.10
N GLU A 15 -2.84 3.43 15.11
CA GLU A 15 -2.45 2.18 14.47
C GLU A 15 -1.08 2.42 13.82
N ASN A 16 -0.12 1.58 14.18
CA ASN A 16 1.17 1.52 13.51
C ASN A 16 0.91 1.00 12.09
N GLY A 17 0.46 1.88 11.21
CA GLY A 17 0.21 1.58 9.82
C GLY A 17 1.49 1.73 9.03
N VAL A 18 1.81 0.72 8.23
CA VAL A 18 2.46 0.98 6.94
C VAL A 18 1.57 2.03 6.25
N PRO A 19 2.15 3.16 5.79
CA PRO A 19 1.37 4.23 5.18
C PRO A 19 0.43 3.64 4.12
N VAL A 20 -0.82 4.11 4.08
CA VAL A 20 -1.77 3.73 3.02
C VAL A 20 -1.05 3.87 1.70
N VAL A 21 -0.78 2.74 1.04
CA VAL A 21 0.05 2.72 -0.16
C VAL A 21 -0.81 3.26 -1.29
N ASN A 22 -0.76 4.57 -1.47
CA ASN A 22 -1.23 5.19 -2.68
C ASN A 22 -0.31 4.71 -3.81
N LEU A 23 -0.85 3.84 -4.67
CA LEU A 23 -0.17 3.26 -5.82
C LEU A 23 0.56 4.36 -6.62
N GLU A 24 -0.14 5.45 -6.92
CA GLU A 24 0.42 6.58 -7.68
C GLU A 24 1.59 7.22 -6.94
N ALA A 25 1.42 7.52 -5.65
CA ALA A 25 2.47 8.12 -4.83
C ALA A 25 3.74 7.26 -4.77
N LEU A 26 3.58 5.94 -4.64
CA LEU A 26 4.72 5.02 -4.61
C LEU A 26 5.43 4.96 -5.96
N SER A 27 4.68 4.89 -7.06
CA SER A 27 5.26 4.84 -8.42
C SER A 27 5.87 6.16 -8.88
N ALA A 28 5.46 7.29 -8.29
CA ALA A 28 5.91 8.62 -8.68
C ALA A 28 7.29 9.01 -8.15
N ILE A 29 7.76 8.37 -7.06
CA ILE A 29 9.06 8.68 -6.46
C ILE A 29 10.11 7.85 -7.18
N PRO A 30 11.07 8.45 -7.91
CA PRO A 30 12.04 7.70 -8.71
C PRO A 30 13.09 7.00 -7.83
N LEU A 31 13.62 5.91 -8.35
CA LEU A 31 14.84 5.28 -7.86
C LEU A 31 16.04 5.77 -8.67
N ASP A 32 17.20 5.86 -8.04
CA ASP A 32 18.46 6.18 -8.73
C ASP A 32 19.08 4.97 -9.46
N HIS A 33 18.51 3.76 -9.26
CA HIS A 33 18.89 2.52 -9.92
C HIS A 33 17.69 1.60 -10.15
N SER A 34 17.83 0.66 -11.09
CA SER A 34 16.82 -0.39 -11.29
C SER A 34 16.87 -1.42 -10.18
N ILE A 35 15.69 -1.86 -9.74
CA ILE A 35 15.51 -2.94 -8.75
C ILE A 35 15.05 -4.26 -9.38
N ASP A 36 15.22 -4.46 -10.69
CA ASP A 36 14.73 -5.64 -11.42
C ASP A 36 15.10 -6.97 -10.75
N ALA A 37 16.37 -7.12 -10.36
CA ALA A 37 16.86 -8.34 -9.70
C ALA A 37 16.19 -8.56 -8.34
N LEU A 38 15.99 -7.50 -7.57
CA LEU A 38 15.31 -7.55 -6.28
C LEU A 38 13.82 -7.85 -6.46
N ALA A 39 13.13 -7.13 -7.35
CA ALA A 39 11.68 -7.27 -7.54
C ALA A 39 11.28 -8.61 -8.18
N LYS A 40 12.02 -9.09 -9.18
CA LYS A 40 11.70 -10.32 -9.93
C LYS A 40 12.37 -11.57 -9.36
N GLY A 41 13.34 -11.39 -8.47
CA GLY A 41 14.05 -12.47 -7.80
C GLY A 41 13.27 -13.11 -6.64
N GLN A 42 13.95 -14.01 -5.94
CA GLN A 42 13.43 -14.73 -4.78
C GLN A 42 14.10 -14.33 -3.46
N GLU A 43 14.87 -13.23 -3.48
CA GLU A 43 15.43 -12.67 -2.24
C GLU A 43 14.30 -12.31 -1.29
N PHE A 44 14.40 -12.74 -0.03
CA PHE A 44 13.37 -12.46 0.96
C PHE A 44 13.38 -10.97 1.32
N ILE A 45 12.21 -10.32 1.16
CA ILE A 45 12.05 -8.90 1.44
C ILE A 45 11.29 -8.73 2.74
N ASP A 46 11.92 -8.04 3.68
CA ASP A 46 11.25 -7.51 4.85
C ASP A 46 11.40 -5.98 4.85
N VAL A 47 10.30 -5.29 5.15
CA VAL A 47 10.22 -3.83 5.16
C VAL A 47 9.69 -3.41 6.51
N THR A 48 10.59 -2.93 7.36
CA THR A 48 10.23 -2.30 8.63
C THR A 48 10.35 -0.80 8.46
N LEU A 49 9.23 -0.10 8.35
CA LEU A 49 9.19 1.36 8.33
C LEU A 49 8.92 1.89 9.75
N PRO A 50 9.58 2.98 10.18
CA PRO A 50 9.26 3.62 11.45
C PRO A 50 7.80 4.12 11.45
N PRO A 51 7.15 4.22 12.63
CA PRO A 51 5.83 4.83 12.74
C PRO A 51 5.85 6.25 12.15
N ASN A 52 4.92 6.54 11.23
CA ASN A 52 4.84 7.79 10.46
C ASN A 52 5.94 7.99 9.41
N ALA A 53 6.61 6.92 8.96
CA ALA A 53 7.50 7.01 7.81
C ALA A 53 6.79 7.64 6.62
N ARG A 54 7.44 8.64 6.04
CA ARG A 54 7.01 9.31 4.84
C ARG A 54 7.77 8.75 3.65
N ILE A 55 7.05 8.34 2.61
CA ILE A 55 7.65 7.65 1.46
C ILE A 55 8.71 8.56 0.78
N ASP A 56 8.49 9.87 0.77
CA ASP A 56 9.40 10.90 0.26
C ASP A 56 10.65 11.14 1.13
N GLU A 57 10.69 10.59 2.35
CA GLU A 57 11.82 10.70 3.29
C GLU A 57 12.62 9.39 3.39
N LEU A 58 12.21 8.34 2.68
CA LEU A 58 12.91 7.05 2.67
C LEU A 58 14.25 7.15 1.92
N SER A 59 15.26 6.44 2.41
CA SER A 59 16.48 6.22 1.63
C SER A 59 16.18 5.42 0.35
N GLN A 60 17.05 5.53 -0.66
CA GLN A 60 16.91 4.77 -1.91
C GLN A 60 16.86 3.25 -1.68
N LYS A 61 17.58 2.75 -0.66
CA LYS A 61 17.53 1.35 -0.26
C LYS A 61 16.17 0.96 0.32
N GLU A 62 15.62 1.75 1.24
CA GLU A 62 14.32 1.48 1.86
C GLU A 62 13.19 1.59 0.83
N LEU A 63 13.24 2.62 -0.03
CA LEU A 63 12.30 2.79 -1.14
C LEU A 63 12.39 1.62 -2.12
N GLY A 64 13.60 1.14 -2.45
CA GLY A 64 13.81 -0.02 -3.31
C GLY A 64 13.20 -1.29 -2.74
N LEU A 65 13.38 -1.57 -1.44
CA LEU A 65 12.74 -2.69 -0.75
C LEU A 65 11.21 -2.57 -0.75
N LEU A 66 10.69 -1.38 -0.46
CA LEU A 66 9.26 -1.10 -0.47
C LEU A 66 8.66 -1.34 -1.87
N LYS A 67 9.25 -0.75 -2.91
CA LYS A 67 8.82 -0.90 -4.30
C LYS A 67 8.95 -2.34 -4.82
N ALA A 68 10.00 -3.06 -4.43
CA ALA A 68 10.15 -4.47 -4.80
C ALA A 68 9.08 -5.36 -4.16
N ALA A 69 8.77 -5.14 -2.88
CA ALA A 69 7.67 -5.83 -2.21
C ALA A 69 6.32 -5.48 -2.86
N ALA A 70 6.10 -4.21 -3.19
CA ALA A 70 4.91 -3.75 -3.90
C ALA A 70 4.79 -4.42 -5.27
N TYR A 71 5.88 -4.49 -6.06
CA TYR A 71 5.88 -5.13 -7.37
C TYR A 71 5.41 -6.58 -7.28
N ARG A 72 5.98 -7.34 -6.34
CA ARG A 72 5.63 -8.75 -6.13
C ARG A 72 4.19 -8.92 -5.65
N PHE A 73 3.73 -8.10 -4.71
CA PHE A 73 2.35 -8.15 -4.21
C PHE A 73 1.32 -7.75 -5.27
N TYR A 74 1.50 -6.58 -5.90
CA TYR A 74 0.55 -6.03 -6.85
C TYR A 74 0.47 -6.81 -8.17
N HIS A 75 1.45 -7.67 -8.48
CA HIS A 75 1.31 -8.62 -9.58
C HIS A 75 0.13 -9.59 -9.40
N HIS A 76 -0.36 -9.76 -8.16
CA HIS A 76 -1.51 -10.56 -7.81
C HIS A 76 -2.78 -9.73 -7.57
N VAL A 77 -2.76 -8.44 -7.93
CA VAL A 77 -3.90 -7.53 -7.73
C VAL A 77 -4.51 -7.17 -9.07
N SER A 78 -5.84 -7.29 -9.15
CA SER A 78 -6.63 -6.87 -10.29
C SER A 78 -7.70 -5.87 -9.85
N LEU A 79 -8.23 -5.09 -10.80
CA LEU A 79 -9.34 -4.18 -10.56
C LEU A 79 -10.58 -4.73 -11.27
N ALA A 80 -11.66 -4.94 -10.53
CA ALA A 80 -12.96 -5.36 -11.06
C ALA A 80 -14.07 -4.62 -10.30
N ASP A 81 -15.06 -4.11 -11.03
CA ASP A 81 -16.17 -3.32 -10.45
C ASP A 81 -15.71 -2.16 -9.55
N ASN A 82 -14.61 -1.50 -9.94
CA ASN A 82 -13.97 -0.42 -9.18
C ASN A 82 -13.49 -0.84 -7.77
N GLN A 83 -13.19 -2.13 -7.60
CA GLN A 83 -12.69 -2.73 -6.37
C GLN A 83 -11.43 -3.54 -6.68
N TYR A 84 -10.38 -3.35 -5.88
CA TYR A 84 -9.19 -4.19 -6.00
C TYR A 84 -9.47 -5.58 -5.44
N GLN A 85 -9.04 -6.61 -6.17
CA GLN A 85 -9.09 -8.01 -5.79
C GLN A 85 -7.68 -8.58 -5.71
N VAL A 86 -7.38 -9.25 -4.61
CA VAL A 86 -6.07 -9.88 -4.34
C VAL A 86 -6.21 -11.39 -4.56
N ASP A 87 -5.44 -11.96 -5.50
CA ASP A 87 -5.38 -13.41 -5.77
C ASP A 87 -3.99 -13.97 -5.43
N ILE A 88 -3.75 -14.15 -4.13
CA ILE A 88 -2.54 -14.77 -3.60
C ILE A 88 -2.90 -16.14 -3.03
N LYS A 89 -2.51 -17.21 -3.73
CA LYS A 89 -2.78 -18.61 -3.32
C LYS A 89 -1.83 -19.10 -2.21
N ASP A 90 -0.57 -18.66 -2.27
CA ASP A 90 0.45 -18.95 -1.27
C ASP A 90 1.27 -17.68 -0.99
N PRO A 91 1.02 -16.97 0.12
CA PRO A 91 1.76 -15.76 0.48
C PRO A 91 3.28 -15.95 0.57
N LYS A 92 3.74 -17.17 0.90
CA LYS A 92 5.19 -17.46 0.99
C LYS A 92 5.88 -17.44 -0.38
N SER A 93 5.13 -17.70 -1.45
CA SER A 93 5.65 -17.65 -2.82
C SER A 93 6.07 -16.24 -3.26
N LEU A 94 5.65 -15.20 -2.52
CA LEU A 94 6.06 -13.82 -2.78
C LEU A 94 7.48 -13.52 -2.26
N TYR A 95 8.03 -14.37 -1.37
CA TYR A 95 9.29 -14.09 -0.67
C TYR A 95 9.27 -12.72 0.01
N ILE A 96 8.14 -12.37 0.63
CA ILE A 96 7.93 -11.14 1.40
C ILE A 96 7.55 -11.55 2.83
N SER A 97 7.93 -10.75 3.84
CA SER A 97 7.49 -10.99 5.21
C SER A 97 5.95 -10.90 5.36
N ASP A 98 5.40 -11.77 6.20
CA ASP A 98 3.94 -11.81 6.46
C ASP A 98 3.39 -10.45 6.92
N GLN A 99 4.19 -9.67 7.66
CA GLN A 99 3.81 -8.35 8.12
C GLN A 99 3.61 -7.38 6.94
N VAL A 100 4.51 -7.43 5.94
CA VAL A 100 4.43 -6.56 4.76
C VAL A 100 3.27 -7.00 3.86
N VAL A 101 3.02 -8.31 3.69
CA VAL A 101 1.85 -8.80 2.96
C VAL A 101 0.55 -8.28 3.59
N LYS A 102 0.40 -8.45 4.91
CA LYS A 102 -0.79 -7.97 5.65
C LYS A 102 -0.97 -6.45 5.53
N ALA A 103 0.13 -5.70 5.54
CA ALA A 103 0.09 -4.27 5.35
C ALA A 103 -0.46 -3.87 3.97
N TYR A 104 -0.04 -4.55 2.90
CA TYR A 104 -0.58 -4.30 1.56
C TYR A 104 -2.04 -4.74 1.43
N GLU A 105 -2.43 -5.88 2.01
CA GLU A 105 -3.83 -6.31 2.07
C GLU A 105 -4.71 -5.27 2.78
N GLN A 106 -4.25 -4.74 3.91
CA GLN A 106 -4.95 -3.69 4.64
C GLN A 106 -5.04 -2.39 3.83
N ALA A 107 -3.97 -2.02 3.11
CA ALA A 107 -3.98 -0.84 2.24
C ALA A 107 -5.00 -0.99 1.08
N ILE A 108 -5.09 -2.17 0.48
CA ILE A 108 -6.11 -2.52 -0.53
C ILE A 108 -7.52 -2.37 0.07
N GLN A 109 -7.77 -2.99 1.22
CA GLN A 109 -9.08 -2.94 1.88
C GLN A 109 -9.50 -1.51 2.23
N ASN A 110 -8.57 -0.71 2.77
CA ASN A 110 -8.83 0.69 3.10
C ASN A 110 -9.14 1.53 1.85
N THR A 111 -8.42 1.30 0.75
CA THR A 111 -8.64 2.01 -0.52
C THR A 111 -10.00 1.66 -1.12
N ASN A 112 -10.35 0.37 -1.12
CA ASN A 112 -11.66 -0.14 -1.52
C ASN A 112 -12.80 0.47 -0.70
N HIS A 113 -12.66 0.49 0.63
CA HIS A 113 -13.64 1.11 1.54
C HIS A 113 -13.77 2.62 1.32
N PHE A 114 -12.66 3.30 1.04
CA PHE A 114 -12.68 4.72 0.71
C PHE A 114 -13.44 4.97 -0.59
N ALA A 115 -13.16 4.21 -1.65
CA ALA A 115 -13.87 4.32 -2.93
C ALA A 115 -15.38 4.10 -2.78
N ASP A 116 -15.78 3.08 -2.02
CA ASP A 116 -17.20 2.82 -1.71
C ASP A 116 -17.85 3.97 -0.93
N SER A 117 -17.13 4.53 0.04
CA SER A 117 -17.65 5.64 0.85
C SER A 117 -17.86 6.89 -0.01
N MET A 118 -16.92 7.16 -0.92
CA MET A 118 -17.03 8.26 -1.88
C MET A 118 -18.19 8.04 -2.85
N ALA A 119 -18.39 6.82 -3.36
CA ALA A 119 -19.53 6.47 -4.20
C ALA A 119 -20.88 6.68 -3.48
N LYS A 120 -21.00 6.25 -2.22
CA LYS A 120 -22.19 6.45 -1.38
C LYS A 120 -22.48 7.93 -1.10
N ALA A 121 -21.45 8.77 -1.05
CA ALA A 121 -21.56 10.22 -0.91
C ALA A 121 -21.91 10.94 -2.23
N GLY A 122 -22.09 10.21 -3.33
CA GLY A 122 -22.34 10.78 -4.66
C GLY A 122 -21.09 11.35 -5.34
N GLN A 123 -19.91 11.04 -4.83
CA GLN A 123 -18.60 11.51 -5.31
C GLN A 123 -17.73 10.34 -5.77
N ALA A 124 -18.30 9.42 -6.56
CA ALA A 124 -17.61 8.22 -7.00
C ALA A 124 -16.23 8.54 -7.61
N ILE A 125 -15.20 7.90 -7.09
CA ILE A 125 -13.83 7.97 -7.62
C ILE A 125 -13.56 6.73 -8.47
N GLN A 126 -12.78 6.89 -9.53
CA GLN A 126 -12.29 5.76 -10.31
C GLN A 126 -10.93 5.34 -9.79
N LEU A 127 -10.80 4.10 -9.32
CA LEU A 127 -9.51 3.54 -8.94
C LEU A 127 -8.70 3.20 -10.20
N PRO A 128 -7.38 3.48 -10.21
CA PRO A 128 -6.52 3.12 -11.33
C PRO A 128 -6.31 1.60 -11.40
N ALA A 129 -6.19 1.06 -12.62
CA ALA A 129 -5.87 -0.35 -12.79
C ALA A 129 -4.40 -0.64 -12.44
N VAL A 130 -4.14 -1.76 -11.77
CA VAL A 130 -2.79 -2.31 -11.62
C VAL A 130 -2.44 -3.03 -12.92
N ASN A 131 -1.66 -2.35 -13.78
CA ASN A 131 -1.27 -2.86 -15.09
C ASN A 131 0.27 -3.01 -15.21
N GLU A 132 0.74 -3.56 -16.33
CA GLU A 132 2.19 -3.69 -16.58
C GLU A 132 2.92 -2.34 -16.56
N GLU A 133 2.29 -1.26 -17.01
CA GLU A 133 2.90 0.07 -16.96
C GLU A 133 3.17 0.50 -15.51
N TYR A 134 2.19 0.33 -14.63
CA TYR A 134 2.32 0.60 -13.20
C TYR A 134 3.43 -0.25 -12.58
N LEU A 135 3.40 -1.57 -12.82
CA LEU A 135 4.43 -2.48 -12.29
C LEU A 135 5.82 -2.09 -12.78
N ASN A 136 5.97 -1.69 -14.05
CA ASN A 136 7.24 -1.23 -14.60
C ASN A 136 7.71 0.12 -14.04
N LYS A 137 6.80 0.99 -13.58
CA LYS A 137 7.16 2.22 -12.86
C LYS A 137 7.70 1.95 -11.47
N LEU A 138 7.33 0.83 -10.84
CA LEU A 138 7.92 0.43 -9.56
C LEU A 138 9.38 0.00 -9.68
N LEU A 139 9.85 -0.37 -10.88
CA LEU A 139 11.20 -0.90 -11.07
C LEU A 139 12.30 0.17 -11.17
N LYS A 140 11.93 1.45 -11.15
CA LYS A 140 12.81 2.61 -11.38
C LYS A 140 12.29 3.87 -10.68
#